data_AF-A0A926CPN4-F1
#
_entry.id   AF-A0A926CPN4-F1
#
_cell.length_a   1.000
_cell.length_b   1.000
_cell.length_c   1.000
_cell.angle_alpha   90.00
_cell.angle_beta   90.00
_cell.angle_gamma   90.00
#
_symmetry.space_group_name_H-M   'P 1'
#
loop_
_entity.id
_entity.type
_entity.pdbx_description
1 polymer ?
#
loop_
_entity_poly.entity_id
_entity_poly.type
_entity_poly.pdbx_seq_one_letter_code
_entity_poly.pdbx_strand_id
1 'polypeptide(L)'
;MIRRLPVIALLFVLAGLCIPQTATTYVTPEIRRVGDKLACNCGSCNNTVATCQMLQCHYSSPAREKIATMQKQGANDQAIVDSFVKETGLIAMAAPPTNGFSLLGWTMPFIALLLGLGAIVIYQKRFRKPTPTPETTLPRDIDEKYRQRIEREVAELE
;
A
#
# COMPACT_ATOMS: atom_id res chain seq x y z
N MET A 1 2.38 1.37 66.97
CA MET A 1 2.34 1.31 65.48
C MET A 1 1.72 0.03 64.91
N ILE A 2 1.62 -1.08 65.66
CA ILE A 2 1.17 -2.40 65.15
C ILE A 2 -0.33 -2.48 64.82
N ARG A 3 -1.19 -1.64 65.44
CA ARG A 3 -2.65 -1.63 65.23
C ARG A 3 -3.13 -1.13 63.87
N ARG A 4 -2.26 -0.47 63.08
CA ARG A 4 -2.63 0.03 61.73
C ARG A 4 -2.27 -0.95 60.62
N LEU A 5 -1.44 -1.96 60.88
CA LEU A 5 -1.11 -3.01 59.91
C LEU A 5 -2.33 -3.74 59.32
N PRO A 6 -3.35 -4.17 60.09
CA PRO A 6 -4.48 -4.89 59.51
C PRO A 6 -5.35 -3.97 58.64
N VAL A 7 -5.46 -2.68 58.99
CA VAL A 7 -6.22 -1.69 58.21
C VAL A 7 -5.49 -1.35 56.90
N ILE A 8 -4.17 -1.25 56.94
CA ILE A 8 -3.35 -1.03 55.74
C ILE A 8 -3.40 -2.28 54.84
N ALA A 9 -3.29 -3.48 55.40
CA ALA A 9 -3.43 -4.73 54.64
C ALA A 9 -4.83 -4.85 54.00
N LEU A 10 -5.88 -4.51 54.73
CA LEU A 10 -7.26 -4.49 54.22
C LEU A 10 -7.42 -3.47 53.08
N LEU A 11 -6.82 -2.28 53.21
CA LEU A 11 -6.83 -1.25 52.16
C LEU A 11 -6.09 -1.70 50.90
N PHE A 12 -4.96 -2.40 51.03
CA PHE A 12 -4.24 -2.97 49.89
C PHE A 12 -5.04 -4.09 49.20
N VAL A 13 -5.75 -4.92 49.96
CA VAL A 13 -6.64 -5.96 49.40
C VAL A 13 -7.83 -5.34 48.68
N LEU A 14 -8.47 -4.32 49.26
CA LEU A 14 -9.57 -3.59 48.62
C LEU A 14 -9.12 -2.83 47.36
N ALA A 15 -7.93 -2.24 47.36
CA ALA A 15 -7.35 -1.60 46.19
C ALA A 15 -7.03 -2.62 45.09
N GLY A 16 -6.57 -3.83 45.45
CA GLY A 16 -6.35 -4.93 44.52
C GLY A 16 -7.63 -5.47 43.89
N LEU A 17 -8.75 -5.49 44.63
CA LEU A 17 -10.06 -5.85 44.05
C LEU A 17 -10.60 -4.80 43.06
N CYS A 18 -10.13 -3.55 43.16
CA CYS A 18 -10.54 -2.46 42.29
C CYS A 18 -9.71 -2.38 41.00
N ILE A 19 -8.82 -3.35 40.73
CA ILE A 19 -8.15 -3.45 39.43
C ILE A 19 -9.25 -3.70 38.38
N PRO A 20 -9.45 -2.79 37.42
CA PRO A 20 -10.41 -3.00 36.35
C PRO A 20 -9.96 -4.22 35.53
N GLN A 21 -10.75 -5.28 35.59
CA GLN A 21 -10.48 -6.55 34.90
C GLN A 21 -10.75 -6.47 33.38
N THR A 22 -11.20 -5.30 32.90
CA THR A 22 -11.76 -5.16 31.55
C THR A 22 -11.25 -3.89 30.88
N ALA A 23 -10.05 -3.95 30.31
CA ALA A 23 -9.57 -2.87 29.43
C ALA A 23 -8.82 -3.34 28.16
N THR A 24 -8.75 -4.64 27.87
CA THR A 24 -7.98 -5.16 26.71
C THR A 24 -8.73 -6.14 25.80
N THR A 25 -10.02 -6.40 26.04
CA THR A 25 -10.77 -7.48 25.37
C THR A 25 -11.25 -7.19 23.94
N TYR A 26 -10.88 -6.07 23.30
CA TYR A 26 -11.45 -5.78 21.98
C TYR A 26 -10.61 -6.28 20.79
N VAL A 27 -9.30 -6.47 20.91
CA VAL A 27 -8.46 -6.95 19.80
C VAL A 27 -7.34 -7.83 20.33
N THR A 28 -7.62 -9.12 20.49
CA THR A 28 -6.57 -10.13 20.71
C THR A 28 -5.75 -10.28 19.42
N PRO A 29 -4.49 -10.76 19.48
CA PRO A 29 -3.69 -11.00 18.28
C PRO A 29 -4.39 -11.94 17.28
N GLU A 30 -5.16 -12.91 17.78
CA GLU A 30 -5.96 -13.80 16.93
C GLU A 30 -7.08 -13.05 16.20
N ILE A 31 -7.85 -12.22 16.90
CA ILE A 31 -8.91 -11.42 16.27
C ILE A 31 -8.30 -10.43 15.27
N ARG A 32 -7.11 -9.86 15.58
CA ARG A 32 -6.43 -8.90 14.72
C ARG A 32 -6.03 -9.50 13.37
N ARG A 33 -5.51 -10.73 13.38
CA ARG A 33 -5.08 -11.47 12.18
C ARG A 33 -6.18 -11.59 11.12
N VAL A 34 -7.42 -11.73 11.56
CA VAL A 34 -8.59 -11.78 10.67
C VAL A 34 -9.18 -10.38 10.45
N GLY A 35 -9.27 -9.58 11.50
CA GLY A 35 -9.83 -8.23 11.45
C GLY A 35 -9.06 -7.26 10.55
N ASP A 36 -7.76 -7.48 10.32
CA ASP A 36 -6.95 -6.69 9.37
C ASP A 36 -7.33 -6.97 7.91
N LYS A 37 -7.89 -8.16 7.62
CA LYS A 37 -8.35 -8.53 6.27
C LYS A 37 -9.75 -8.00 5.98
N LEU A 38 -10.47 -7.53 6.99
CA LEU A 38 -11.87 -7.10 6.90
C LEU A 38 -11.97 -5.57 7.00
N ALA A 39 -12.65 -4.96 6.03
CA ALA A 39 -12.98 -3.54 6.05
C ALA A 39 -14.11 -3.25 7.05
N CYS A 40 -14.04 -2.12 7.73
CA CYS A 40 -15.13 -1.67 8.58
C CYS A 40 -16.14 -0.86 7.77
N ASN A 41 -17.34 -1.42 7.56
CA ASN A 41 -18.38 -0.79 6.73
C ASN A 41 -19.31 0.10 7.56
N CYS A 42 -18.73 0.82 8.54
CA CYS A 42 -19.48 1.68 9.47
C CYS A 42 -19.96 3.00 8.83
N GLY A 43 -19.50 3.32 7.62
CA GLY A 43 -19.86 4.53 6.86
C GLY A 43 -19.14 5.81 7.30
N SER A 44 -18.71 5.92 8.56
CA SER A 44 -17.97 7.09 9.07
C SER A 44 -16.45 6.89 9.10
N CYS A 45 -16.01 5.64 9.13
CA CYS A 45 -14.63 5.24 9.33
C CYS A 45 -14.14 4.43 8.13
N ASN A 46 -12.94 4.75 7.62
CA ASN A 46 -12.31 4.00 6.51
C ASN A 46 -11.12 3.16 7.03
N ASN A 47 -11.36 2.41 8.10
CA ASN A 47 -10.37 1.57 8.77
C ASN A 47 -10.78 0.10 8.68
N THR A 48 -9.89 -0.82 9.05
CA THR A 48 -10.23 -2.24 9.15
C THR A 48 -11.00 -2.51 10.45
N VAL A 49 -11.66 -3.66 10.52
CA VAL A 49 -12.34 -4.10 11.76
C VAL A 49 -11.34 -4.19 12.91
N ALA A 50 -10.08 -4.54 12.64
CA ALA A 50 -9.01 -4.57 13.63
C ALA A 50 -8.53 -3.17 14.06
N THR A 51 -8.34 -2.23 13.13
CA THR A 51 -7.72 -0.92 13.43
C THR A 51 -8.70 0.18 13.82
N CYS A 52 -10.02 -0.08 13.77
CA CYS A 52 -11.03 0.89 14.20
C CYS A 52 -10.89 1.25 15.69
N GLN A 53 -10.61 2.53 15.97
CA GLN A 53 -10.43 3.08 17.33
C GLN A 53 -11.72 3.72 17.90
N MET A 54 -12.82 3.69 17.16
CA MET A 54 -14.08 4.28 17.62
C MET A 54 -14.67 3.46 18.76
N LEU A 55 -14.79 4.06 19.95
CA LEU A 55 -15.50 3.46 21.08
C LEU A 55 -16.95 3.21 20.67
N GLN A 56 -17.40 1.95 20.76
CA GLN A 56 -18.79 1.53 20.49
C GLN A 56 -19.28 1.79 19.05
N CYS A 57 -18.44 1.48 18.07
CA CYS A 57 -18.90 1.41 16.68
C CYS A 57 -19.93 0.29 16.49
N HIS A 58 -21.09 0.64 15.91
CA HIS A 58 -22.19 -0.29 15.64
C HIS A 58 -21.82 -1.47 14.72
N TYR A 59 -20.78 -1.33 13.90
CA TYR A 59 -20.32 -2.38 12.98
C TYR A 59 -19.12 -3.16 13.52
N SER A 60 -18.03 -2.47 13.88
CA SER A 60 -16.79 -3.17 14.29
C SER A 60 -16.89 -3.91 15.62
N SER A 61 -17.73 -3.46 16.55
CA SER A 61 -17.93 -4.13 17.84
C SER A 61 -18.54 -5.54 17.68
N PRO A 62 -19.74 -5.69 17.06
CA PRO A 62 -20.31 -7.02 16.83
C PRO A 62 -19.49 -7.86 15.85
N ALA A 63 -18.80 -7.24 14.88
CA ALA A 63 -17.91 -7.96 13.97
C ALA A 63 -16.74 -8.64 14.72
N ARG A 64 -16.11 -7.96 15.68
CA ARG A 64 -15.04 -8.53 16.53
C ARG A 64 -15.56 -9.68 17.40
N GLU A 65 -16.75 -9.54 17.96
CA GLU A 65 -17.38 -10.59 18.76
C GLU A 65 -17.71 -11.83 17.93
N LYS A 66 -18.19 -11.63 16.69
CA LYS A 66 -18.43 -12.72 15.75
C LYS A 66 -17.15 -13.44 15.34
N ILE A 67 -16.07 -12.69 15.04
CA ILE A 67 -14.73 -13.27 14.77
C ILE A 67 -14.28 -14.10 15.97
N ALA A 68 -14.36 -13.55 17.18
CA ALA A 68 -13.97 -14.25 18.41
C ALA A 68 -14.79 -15.54 18.62
N THR A 69 -16.08 -15.52 18.31
CA THR A 69 -16.96 -16.68 18.43
C THR A 69 -16.58 -17.78 17.42
N MET A 70 -16.34 -17.41 16.16
CA MET A 70 -15.91 -18.38 15.14
C MET A 70 -14.51 -18.96 15.41
N GLN A 71 -13.60 -18.15 15.94
CA GLN A 71 -12.27 -18.62 16.37
C GLN A 71 -12.38 -19.61 17.54
N LYS A 72 -13.26 -19.35 18.52
CA LYS A 72 -13.55 -20.30 19.61
C LYS A 72 -14.13 -21.61 19.11
N GLN A 73 -14.86 -21.59 18.00
CA GLN A 73 -15.40 -22.79 17.33
C GLN A 73 -14.35 -23.54 16.50
N GLY A 74 -13.11 -23.05 16.42
CA GLY A 74 -12.03 -23.69 15.65
C GLY A 74 -12.12 -23.43 14.14
N ALA A 75 -12.86 -22.41 13.70
CA ALA A 75 -12.93 -22.05 12.29
C ALA A 75 -11.58 -21.51 11.80
N ASN A 76 -11.19 -21.88 10.58
CA ASN A 76 -10.01 -21.34 9.91
C ASN A 76 -10.21 -19.86 9.55
N ASP A 77 -9.15 -19.06 9.59
CA ASP A 77 -9.15 -17.64 9.24
C ASP A 77 -9.84 -17.33 7.91
N GLN A 78 -9.60 -18.14 6.87
CA GLN A 78 -10.24 -17.95 5.57
C GLN A 78 -11.75 -18.20 5.63
N ALA A 79 -12.19 -19.24 6.35
CA ALA A 79 -13.62 -19.51 6.51
C ALA A 79 -14.33 -18.37 7.26
N ILE A 80 -13.65 -17.75 8.23
CA ILE A 80 -14.14 -16.56 8.93
C ILE A 80 -14.30 -15.41 7.94
N VAL A 81 -13.27 -15.08 7.14
CA VAL A 81 -13.35 -14.02 6.12
C VAL A 81 -14.47 -14.30 5.11
N ASP A 82 -14.56 -15.54 4.61
CA ASP A 82 -15.58 -15.94 3.63
C ASP A 82 -17.00 -15.78 4.18
N SER A 83 -17.21 -15.99 5.49
CA SER A 83 -18.50 -15.75 6.12
C SER A 83 -18.90 -14.26 6.07
N PHE A 84 -17.97 -13.35 6.29
CA PHE A 84 -18.22 -11.90 6.19
C PHE A 84 -18.43 -11.44 4.74
N VAL A 85 -17.74 -12.06 3.79
CA VAL A 85 -17.90 -11.79 2.35
C VAL A 85 -19.26 -12.29 1.85
N LYS A 86 -19.74 -13.43 2.34
CA LYS A 86 -21.09 -13.92 2.02
C LYS A 86 -22.20 -12.97 2.50
N GLU A 87 -21.99 -12.32 3.64
CA GLU A 87 -23.00 -11.41 4.23
C GLU A 87 -22.94 -9.98 3.67
N THR A 88 -21.75 -9.45 3.46
CA THR A 88 -21.54 -8.03 3.12
C THR A 88 -21.04 -7.81 1.69
N GLY A 89 -20.76 -8.88 0.95
CA GLY A 89 -20.17 -8.86 -0.38
C GLY A 89 -18.68 -8.53 -0.38
N LEU A 90 -18.14 -8.19 -1.56
CA LEU A 90 -16.73 -7.85 -1.79
C LEU A 90 -16.25 -6.60 -1.02
N ILE A 91 -17.19 -5.77 -0.55
CA ILE A 91 -16.91 -4.58 0.26
C ILE A 91 -16.46 -4.97 1.68
N ALA A 92 -16.65 -6.23 2.09
CA ALA A 92 -16.17 -6.72 3.40
C ALA A 92 -14.64 -6.82 3.48
N MET A 93 -13.93 -6.91 2.35
CA MET A 93 -12.47 -7.09 2.36
C MET A 93 -11.76 -5.75 2.38
N ALA A 94 -10.74 -5.63 3.24
CA ALA A 94 -9.88 -4.44 3.33
C ALA A 94 -9.08 -4.19 2.04
N ALA A 95 -8.79 -5.24 1.28
CA ALA A 95 -8.23 -5.15 -0.05
C ALA A 95 -9.14 -5.88 -1.05
N PRO A 96 -9.47 -5.27 -2.20
CA PRO A 96 -10.22 -5.98 -3.24
C PRO A 96 -9.41 -7.20 -3.68
N PRO A 97 -10.04 -8.39 -3.79
CA PRO A 97 -9.32 -9.59 -4.22
C PRO A 97 -8.72 -9.39 -5.61
N THR A 98 -7.54 -9.94 -5.86
CA THR A 98 -6.80 -9.81 -7.13
C THR A 98 -7.44 -10.56 -8.31
N ASN A 99 -8.71 -10.95 -8.19
CA ASN A 99 -9.39 -11.82 -9.14
C ASN A 99 -10.50 -11.05 -9.88
N GLY A 100 -10.55 -11.20 -11.21
CA GLY A 100 -11.58 -10.61 -12.07
C GLY A 100 -11.36 -9.11 -12.35
N PHE A 101 -12.37 -8.29 -12.05
CA PHE A 101 -12.42 -6.88 -12.46
C PHE A 101 -11.39 -5.99 -11.71
N SER A 102 -10.99 -6.37 -10.50
CA SER A 102 -9.93 -5.68 -9.74
C SER A 102 -8.57 -5.76 -10.44
N LEU A 103 -8.34 -6.78 -11.26
CA LEU A 103 -7.12 -6.90 -12.05
C LEU A 103 -7.03 -5.81 -13.13
N LEU A 104 -8.16 -5.44 -13.73
CA LEU A 104 -8.22 -4.34 -14.70
C LEU A 104 -7.79 -3.02 -14.06
N GLY A 105 -8.19 -2.75 -12.82
CA GLY A 105 -7.74 -1.57 -12.07
C GLY A 105 -6.21 -1.51 -11.93
N TRP A 106 -5.55 -2.67 -11.81
CA TRP A 106 -4.09 -2.75 -11.72
C TRP A 106 -3.40 -2.70 -13.09
N THR A 107 -3.98 -3.32 -14.13
CA THR A 107 -3.36 -3.39 -15.47
C THR A 107 -3.64 -2.15 -16.33
N MET A 108 -4.74 -1.43 -16.08
CA MET A 108 -5.14 -0.25 -16.84
C MET A 108 -4.07 0.86 -16.89
N PRO A 109 -3.36 1.24 -15.80
CA PRO A 109 -2.30 2.25 -15.90
C PRO A 109 -1.18 1.85 -16.86
N PHE A 110 -0.79 0.57 -16.88
CA PHE A 110 0.24 0.07 -17.80
C PHE A 110 -0.24 0.07 -19.25
N ILE A 111 -1.50 -0.34 -19.50
CA ILE A 111 -2.09 -0.33 -20.84
C ILE A 111 -2.20 1.11 -21.36
N ALA A 112 -2.69 2.04 -20.54
CA ALA A 112 -2.79 3.44 -20.90
C ALA A 112 -1.42 4.04 -21.24
N LEU A 113 -0.39 3.71 -20.45
CA LEU A 113 0.97 4.17 -20.68
C LEU A 113 1.55 3.60 -21.98
N LEU A 114 1.36 2.30 -22.24
CA LEU A 114 1.82 1.66 -23.48
C LEU A 114 1.13 2.24 -24.72
N LEU A 115 -0.19 2.46 -24.66
CA LEU A 115 -0.94 3.07 -25.74
C LEU A 115 -0.51 4.52 -25.99
N GLY A 116 -0.31 5.30 -24.92
CA GLY A 116 0.18 6.68 -25.01
C GLY A 116 1.57 6.77 -25.63
N LEU A 117 2.53 5.99 -25.14
CA LEU A 117 3.89 5.94 -25.70
C LEU A 117 3.90 5.43 -27.14
N GLY A 118 3.12 4.38 -27.43
CA GLY A 118 2.97 3.84 -28.78
C GLY A 118 2.44 4.88 -29.76
N ALA A 119 1.39 5.63 -29.37
CA ALA A 119 0.84 6.70 -30.19
C ALA A 119 1.86 7.80 -30.48
N ILE A 120 2.64 8.22 -29.48
CA ILE A 120 3.70 9.23 -29.65
C ILE A 120 4.80 8.73 -30.60
N VAL A 121 5.27 7.49 -30.44
CA VAL A 121 6.31 6.91 -31.30
C VAL A 121 5.82 6.78 -32.75
N ILE A 122 4.58 6.32 -32.94
CA ILE A 122 3.96 6.22 -34.27
C ILE A 122 3.81 7.60 -34.89
N TYR A 123 3.33 8.58 -34.14
CA TYR A 123 3.20 9.97 -34.59
C TYR A 123 4.57 10.56 -34.99
N GLN A 124 5.58 10.40 -34.15
CA GLN A 124 6.95 10.84 -34.44
C GLN A 124 7.50 10.17 -35.71
N LYS A 125 7.35 8.84 -35.86
CA LYS A 125 7.82 8.13 -37.06
C LYS A 125 7.05 8.52 -38.31
N ARG A 126 5.76 8.84 -38.20
CA ARG A 126 4.89 9.17 -39.34
C ARG A 126 5.07 10.61 -39.81
N PHE A 127 5.33 11.55 -38.90
CA PHE A 127 5.36 12.98 -39.19
C PHE A 127 6.76 13.62 -39.13
N ARG A 128 7.77 12.98 -38.53
CA ARG A 128 9.15 13.43 -38.71
C ARG A 128 9.61 13.05 -40.11
N LYS A 129 9.84 14.05 -40.94
CA LYS A 129 10.68 13.90 -42.14
C LYS A 129 12.09 13.48 -41.65
N PRO A 130 12.78 12.57 -42.33
CA PRO A 130 14.18 12.28 -42.01
C PRO A 130 14.93 13.60 -42.01
N THR A 131 15.38 14.02 -40.83
CA THR A 131 16.35 15.12 -40.75
C THR A 131 17.60 14.56 -41.41
N PRO A 132 18.09 15.16 -42.51
CA PRO A 132 19.35 14.74 -43.07
C PRO A 132 20.37 14.81 -41.93
N THR A 133 21.02 13.70 -41.64
CA THR A 133 22.22 13.69 -40.81
C THR A 133 23.09 14.81 -41.36
N PRO A 134 23.49 15.81 -40.55
CA PRO A 134 24.44 16.80 -41.02
C PRO A 134 25.74 16.03 -41.25
N GLU A 135 25.94 15.54 -42.47
CA GLU A 135 27.29 15.32 -42.97
C GLU A 135 27.97 16.66 -42.77
N THR A 136 28.90 16.71 -41.82
CA THR A 136 29.83 17.83 -41.69
C THR A 136 30.75 17.76 -42.91
N THR A 137 30.22 18.06 -44.09
CA THR A 137 31.02 18.43 -45.24
C THR A 137 31.42 19.87 -45.00
N LEU A 138 32.56 20.05 -44.31
CA LEU A 138 33.27 21.32 -44.37
C LEU A 138 33.48 21.67 -45.85
N PRO A 139 33.25 22.91 -46.26
CA PRO A 139 33.62 23.37 -47.59
C PRO A 139 35.09 22.98 -47.86
N ARG A 140 35.36 22.33 -49.00
CA ARG A 140 36.67 21.70 -49.27
C ARG A 140 37.85 22.67 -49.16
N ASP A 141 37.61 23.94 -49.46
CA ASP A 141 38.57 25.04 -49.32
C ASP A 141 38.98 25.28 -47.86
N ILE A 142 38.03 25.12 -46.93
CA ILE A 142 38.25 25.28 -45.50
C ILE A 142 39.06 24.09 -44.96
N ASP A 143 38.72 22.85 -45.34
CA ASP A 143 39.46 21.64 -44.92
C ASP A 143 40.93 21.67 -45.40
N GLU A 144 41.16 22.06 -46.65
CA GLU A 144 42.50 22.16 -47.24
C GLU A 144 43.37 23.20 -46.51
N LYS A 145 42.80 24.36 -46.17
CA LYS A 145 43.50 25.41 -45.42
C LYS A 145 43.92 24.94 -44.02
N TYR A 146 43.07 24.16 -43.33
CA TYR A 146 43.42 23.63 -42.01
C TYR A 146 44.48 22.52 -42.11
N ARG A 147 44.42 21.66 -43.13
CA ARG A 147 45.47 20.65 -43.41
C ARG A 147 46.84 21.31 -43.62
N GLN A 148 46.92 22.34 -44.46
CA GLN A 148 48.16 23.07 -44.71
C GLN A 148 48.73 23.75 -43.46
N ARG A 149 47.87 24.19 -42.54
CA ARG A 149 48.32 24.75 -41.26
C ARG A 149 48.90 23.67 -40.35
N ILE A 150 48.25 22.51 -40.27
CA ILE A 150 48.73 21.37 -39.47
C ILE A 150 50.09 20.90 -39.99
N GLU A 151 50.26 20.74 -41.31
CA GLU A 151 51.54 20.32 -41.90
C GLU A 151 52.67 21.31 -41.60
N ARG A 152 52.37 22.61 -41.63
CA ARG A 152 53.35 23.66 -41.28
C ARG A 152 53.73 23.59 -39.80
N GLU A 153 52.74 23.44 -38.91
CA GLU A 153 52.97 23.34 -37.46
C GLU A 153 53.76 22.06 -37.12
N VAL A 154 53.53 20.94 -37.82
CA VAL A 154 54.30 19.71 -37.65
C VAL A 154 55.75 19.88 -38.13
N ALA A 155 55.97 20.48 -39.30
CA ALA A 155 57.31 20.71 -39.84
C ALA A 155 58.14 21.72 -39.02
N GLU A 156 57.49 22.58 -38.22
CA GLU A 156 58.16 23.49 -37.29
C GLU A 156 58.57 22.79 -35.98
N LEU A 157 57.92 21.69 -35.63
CA LEU A 157 58.16 20.91 -34.41
C LEU A 157 59.18 19.76 -34.60
N GLU A 158 59.56 19.44 -35.83
CA GLU A 158 60.63 18.50 -36.20
C GLU A 158 61.97 19.22 -36.43
#